data_AF-A0AAT9R9J6-F1
#
_entry.id   AF-A0AAT9R9J6-F1
#
_cell.length_a   1.000
_cell.length_b   1.000
_cell.length_c   1.000
_cell.angle_alpha   90.00
_cell.angle_beta   90.00
_cell.angle_gamma   90.00
#
_symmetry.space_group_name_H-M   'P 1'
#
loop_
_entity.id
_entity.type
_entity.pdbx_description
1 polymer ?
#
loop_
_entity_poly.entity_id
_entity_poly.type
_entity_poly.pdbx_seq_one_letter_code
_entity_poly.pdbx_strand_id
1 'polypeptide(L)' 'MSQAEEPRLIAWCSWHRGLSDTARLVQVGTAGKLFACERCRLANDLVPLADQP' A
#
# COMPACT_ATOMS: atom_id res chain seq x y z
N MET A 1 -27.53 -7.69 9.72
CA MET A 1 -26.68 -6.49 9.83
C MET A 1 -25.90 -6.37 8.53
N SER A 2 -26.36 -5.53 7.61
CA SER A 2 -25.68 -5.31 6.33
C SER A 2 -24.37 -4.58 6.63
N GLN A 3 -23.23 -5.28 6.49
CA GLN A 3 -21.95 -4.59 6.39
C GLN A 3 -22.06 -3.72 5.15
N ALA A 4 -22.14 -2.39 5.33
CA ALA A 4 -21.87 -1.48 4.25
C ALA A 4 -20.49 -1.87 3.72
N GLU A 5 -20.40 -2.24 2.45
CA GLU A 5 -19.13 -2.56 1.82
C GLU A 5 -18.34 -1.25 1.77
N GLU A 6 -17.54 -1.01 2.81
CA GLU A 6 -16.72 0.20 2.90
C GLU A 6 -15.85 0.25 1.64
N PRO A 7 -15.79 1.41 0.95
CA PRO A 7 -14.98 1.52 -0.26
C PRO A 7 -13.54 1.13 0.05
N ARG A 8 -13.14 -0.04 -0.45
CA ARG A 8 -11.77 -0.55 -0.30
C ARG A 8 -10.88 0.16 -1.29
N LEU A 9 -9.86 0.84 -0.76
CA LEU A 9 -8.90 1.57 -1.57
C LEU A 9 -7.92 0.57 -2.18
N ILE A 10 -8.08 0.28 -3.48
CA ILE A 10 -7.18 -0.59 -4.23
C ILE A 10 -6.06 0.26 -4.83
N ALA A 11 -4.81 -0.15 -4.63
CA ALA A 11 -3.65 0.47 -5.25
C ALA A 11 -2.67 -0.57 -5.83
N TRP A 12 -1.84 -0.12 -6.76
CA TRP A 12 -0.80 -0.93 -7.39
C TRP A 12 0.40 -1.10 -6.45
N CYS A 13 0.78 -2.34 -6.15
CA CYS A 13 2.00 -2.61 -5.41
C CYS A 13 3.21 -2.67 -6.34
N SER A 14 4.19 -1.81 -6.08
CA SER A 14 5.40 -1.66 -6.91
C SER A 14 6.36 -2.85 -6.84
N TRP A 15 6.30 -3.67 -5.79
CA TRP A 15 7.20 -4.82 -5.58
C TRP A 15 6.74 -6.06 -6.34
N HIS A 16 5.51 -6.54 -6.10
CA HIS A 16 4.97 -7.72 -6.79
C HIS A 16 4.29 -7.41 -8.13
N ARG A 17 4.19 -6.12 -8.48
CA ARG A 17 3.58 -5.60 -9.73
C ARG A 17 2.14 -6.08 -9.93
N GLY A 18 1.26 -5.71 -9.00
CA GLY A 18 -0.14 -6.15 -8.97
C GLY A 18 -1.01 -5.34 -8.04
N LEU A 19 -2.32 -5.33 -8.30
CA LEU A 19 -3.31 -4.60 -7.49
C LEU A 19 -3.50 -5.26 -6.12
N SER A 20 -3.70 -4.44 -5.10
CA SER A 20 -4.02 -4.89 -3.73
C SER A 20 -4.82 -3.83 -2.99
N ASP A 21 -5.80 -4.27 -2.19
CA ASP A 21 -6.57 -3.47 -1.24
C ASP A 21 -5.80 -3.16 0.07
N THR A 22 -4.72 -3.89 0.33
CA THR A 22 -3.81 -3.64 1.46
C THR A 22 -2.63 -2.73 1.11
N ALA A 23 -2.55 -2.28 -0.15
CA ALA A 23 -1.48 -1.38 -0.59
C ALA A 23 -1.51 -0.05 0.16
N ARG A 24 -0.35 0.38 0.67
CA ARG A 24 -0.14 1.65 1.36
C ARG A 24 1.08 2.35 0.77
N LEU A 25 1.05 3.68 0.78
CA LEU A 25 2.16 4.52 0.32
C LEU A 25 3.37 4.29 1.22
N VAL A 26 4.53 3.98 0.66
CA VAL A 26 5.77 3.74 1.41
C VAL A 26 6.87 4.74 1.05
N GLN A 27 6.79 5.36 -0.13
CA GLN A 27 7.78 6.33 -0.57
C GLN A 27 7.15 7.34 -1.55
N VAL A 28 7.58 8.60 -1.44
CA VAL A 28 7.30 9.66 -2.41
C VAL A 28 8.64 10.17 -2.92
N GLY A 29 8.82 10.18 -4.24
CA GLY A 29 10.02 10.69 -4.88
C GLY A 29 9.70 11.46 -6.15
N THR A 30 10.74 11.96 -6.82
CA THR A 30 10.61 12.67 -8.10
C THR A 30 10.00 11.80 -9.20
N ALA A 31 10.20 10.48 -9.13
CA ALA A 31 9.62 9.50 -10.04
C ALA A 31 8.17 9.08 -9.71
N GLY A 32 7.56 9.66 -8.65
CA GLY A 32 6.18 9.40 -8.27
C GLY A 32 6.03 8.73 -6.90
N LYS A 33 4.87 8.10 -6.70
CA LYS A 33 4.44 7.47 -5.45
C LYS A 33 4.61 5.96 -5.55
N LEU A 34 5.30 5.36 -4.58
CA LEU A 34 5.43 3.90 -4.48
C LEU A 34 4.51 3.38 -3.38
N PHE A 35 3.70 2.39 -3.74
CA PHE A 35 2.84 1.69 -2.81
C PHE A 35 3.30 0.24 -2.67
N ALA A 36 3.17 -0.31 -1.46
CA ALA A 36 3.45 -1.71 -1.19
C ALA A 36 2.26 -2.34 -0.44
N CYS A 37 1.84 -3.53 -0.83
CA CYS A 37 0.86 -4.35 -0.09
C CYS A 37 1.46 -4.85 1.22
N GLU A 38 0.63 -5.31 2.14
CA GLU A 38 1.06 -5.78 3.47
C GLU A 38 2.19 -6.82 3.39
N ARG A 39 2.01 -7.87 2.58
CA ARG A 39 3.03 -8.92 2.42
C ARG A 39 4.36 -8.38 1.91
N CYS A 40 4.34 -7.48 0.93
CA CYS A 40 5.55 -6.87 0.39
C CYS A 40 6.21 -5.91 1.38
N ARG A 41 5.43 -5.20 2.20
CA ARG A 41 5.97 -4.35 3.26
C ARG A 41 6.74 -5.17 4.29
N LEU A 42 6.14 -6.25 4.78
CA LEU A 42 6.79 -7.15 5.75
C LEU A 42 8.05 -7.83 5.17
N ALA A 43 8.01 -8.24 3.91
CA ALA A 43 9.15 -8.93 3.27
C ALA A 43 10.33 -8.01 2.93
N ASN A 44 10.13 -6.68 2.91
CA ASN A 44 11.14 -5.70 2.52
C ASN A 44 11.35 -4.63 3.62
N ASP A 45 10.87 -4.88 4.84
CA ASP A 45 10.93 -3.96 5.98
C ASP A 45 10.49 -2.52 5.64
N LEU A 46 9.42 -2.38 4.86
CA LEU A 46 8.91 -1.08 4.41
C LEU A 46 7.88 -0.53 5.40
N VAL A 47 8.17 0.65 5.93
CA VAL A 47 7.24 1.39 6.81
C VAL A 47 6.33 2.27 5.95
N PRO A 48 4.99 2.19 6.09
CA PRO A 48 4.08 3.12 5.43
C PRO A 48 4.46 4.57 5.75
N LEU A 49 4.37 5.44 4.75
CA LEU A 49 4.74 6.85 4.90
C LEU A 49 3.93 7.55 6.00
N ALA A 50 2.68 7.15 6.21
CA ALA A 50 1.83 7.68 7.28
C ALA A 50 2.31 7.31 8.70
N ASP A 51 3.15 6.28 8.81
CA ASP A 51 3.68 5.77 10.08
C ASP A 51 5.14 6.21 10.32
N GLN A 52 5.71 7.05 9.44
CA GLN A 52 7.04 7.63 9.58
C GLN A 52 6.98 8.93 10.42
N PRO A 53 8.00 9.23 11.25
CA PRO A 53 8.04 10.41 12.11
C PRO A 53 8.17 11.74 11.36
#